data_AF-A0AAC8Z294-F1
#
_entry.id   AF-A0AAC8Z294-F1
#
_cell.length_a   1.000
_cell.length_b   1.000
_cell.length_c   1.000
_cell.angle_alpha   90.00
_cell.angle_beta   90.00
_cell.angle_gamma   90.00
#
_symmetry.space_group_name_H-M   'P 1'
#
loop_
_entity.id
_entity.type
_entity.pdbx_description
1 polymer ?
#
loop_
_entity_poly.entity_id
_entity_poly.type
_entity_poly.pdbx_seq_one_letter_code
_entity_poly.pdbx_strand_id
1 'polypeptide(L)'
;MAGLLIASAPIGAPHTVAAELRRWAVEPFDLGIANCGLSVIGYVARVTGAPVPAWLFAFGRRGAARLIDDGAQFEAAASRALSEMGCPETDAPAHGDVALVELPGSGLTACIRAGTLWAARGACSAELGPGTVRKAWRVACRRP
;
A
#
# COMPACT_ATOMS: atom_id res chain seq x y z
N MET A 1 -34.04 -7.85 -33.80
CA MET A 1 -32.57 -7.97 -33.68
C MET A 1 -32.18 -7.50 -32.30
N ALA A 2 -31.84 -8.43 -31.40
CA ALA A 2 -31.43 -8.12 -30.04
C ALA A 2 -29.90 -7.92 -30.02
N GLY A 3 -29.46 -6.68 -29.83
CA GLY A 3 -28.04 -6.36 -29.64
C GLY A 3 -27.64 -6.69 -28.21
N LEU A 4 -26.72 -7.66 -28.06
CA LEU A 4 -26.04 -7.92 -26.79
C LEU A 4 -25.23 -6.68 -26.40
N LEU A 5 -25.65 -5.99 -25.35
CA LEU A 5 -24.79 -5.09 -24.61
C LEU A 5 -23.80 -5.94 -23.83
N ILE A 6 -22.57 -6.04 -24.34
CA ILE A 6 -21.46 -6.56 -23.54
C ILE A 6 -21.19 -5.50 -22.47
N ALA A 7 -21.72 -5.73 -21.28
CA ALA A 7 -21.35 -4.99 -20.09
C ALA A 7 -19.84 -5.17 -19.89
N SER A 8 -19.06 -4.17 -20.29
CA SER A 8 -17.64 -4.11 -20.02
C SER A 8 -17.47 -4.07 -18.50
N ALA A 9 -16.93 -5.13 -17.93
CA ALA A 9 -16.61 -5.19 -16.51
C ALA A 9 -15.71 -3.99 -16.15
N PRO A 10 -15.89 -3.36 -14.97
CA PRO A 10 -15.11 -2.19 -14.60
C PRO A 10 -13.64 -2.58 -14.38
N ILE A 11 -12.79 -2.18 -15.33
CA ILE A 11 -11.33 -2.20 -15.22
C ILE A 11 -10.95 -1.11 -14.19
N GLY A 12 -11.03 -1.39 -12.89
CA GLY A 12 -10.92 -0.32 -11.88
C GLY A 12 -10.02 -0.57 -10.68
N ALA A 13 -9.89 -1.80 -10.17
CA ALA A 13 -9.17 -2.06 -8.91
C ALA A 13 -8.45 -3.42 -8.82
N PRO A 14 -8.96 -4.53 -9.38
CA PRO A 14 -8.27 -5.83 -9.29
C PRO A 14 -6.95 -5.85 -10.09
N HIS A 15 -6.92 -5.08 -11.19
CA HIS A 15 -5.75 -4.99 -12.06
C HIS A 15 -4.63 -4.14 -11.46
N THR A 16 -4.94 -3.18 -10.57
CA THR A 16 -3.93 -2.29 -9.99
C THR A 16 -3.11 -2.98 -8.90
N VAL A 17 -3.75 -3.76 -8.02
CA VAL A 17 -3.02 -4.57 -7.02
C VAL A 17 -2.14 -5.61 -7.70
N ALA A 18 -2.68 -6.40 -8.64
CA ALA A 18 -1.89 -7.40 -9.35
C ALA A 18 -0.71 -6.80 -10.13
N ALA A 19 -0.90 -5.64 -10.76
CA ALA A 19 0.18 -4.91 -11.44
C ALA A 19 1.25 -4.43 -10.44
N GLU A 20 0.83 -3.93 -9.28
CA GLU A 20 1.75 -3.48 -8.23
C GLU A 20 2.58 -4.63 -7.66
N LEU A 21 1.97 -5.79 -7.40
CA LEU A 21 2.71 -6.96 -6.91
C LEU A 21 3.71 -7.48 -7.95
N ARG A 22 3.35 -7.47 -9.24
CA ARG A 22 4.29 -7.81 -10.33
C ARG A 22 5.45 -6.82 -10.39
N ARG A 23 5.16 -5.53 -10.23
CA ARG A 23 6.19 -4.48 -10.18
C ARG A 23 7.17 -4.74 -9.03
N TRP A 24 6.66 -5.01 -7.83
CA TRP A 24 7.50 -5.39 -6.69
C TRP A 24 8.35 -6.63 -7.03
N ALA A 25 7.78 -7.66 -7.64
CA ALA A 25 8.54 -8.86 -7.96
C ALA A 25 9.74 -8.65 -8.90
N VAL A 26 9.79 -7.56 -9.68
CA VAL A 26 10.85 -7.31 -10.67
C VAL A 26 11.76 -6.11 -10.34
N GLU A 27 11.29 -5.16 -9.53
CA GLU A 27 12.11 -4.01 -9.14
C GLU A 27 13.16 -4.41 -8.09
N PRO A 28 14.42 -3.94 -8.21
CA PRO A 28 15.41 -4.11 -7.15
C PRO A 28 14.92 -3.46 -5.86
N PHE A 29 15.06 -4.17 -4.74
CA PHE A 29 14.77 -3.60 -3.42
C PHE A 29 15.96 -2.80 -2.91
N ASP A 30 15.69 -1.63 -2.39
CA ASP A 30 16.65 -0.80 -1.69
C ASP A 30 15.95 -0.19 -0.48
N LEU A 31 16.40 -0.55 0.73
CA LEU A 31 15.86 -0.05 1.99
C LEU A 31 15.80 1.48 2.10
N GLY A 32 16.70 2.19 1.42
CA GLY A 32 16.78 3.65 1.42
C GLY A 32 15.74 4.34 0.53
N ILE A 33 15.17 3.65 -0.46
CA ILE A 33 14.27 4.24 -1.47
C ILE A 33 13.02 3.39 -1.78
N ALA A 34 12.97 2.13 -1.34
CA ALA A 34 11.97 1.12 -1.69
C ALA A 34 11.69 0.13 -0.52
N ASN A 35 11.43 0.64 0.68
CA ASN A 35 10.92 -0.16 1.81
C ASN A 35 9.39 -0.36 1.74
N CYS A 36 8.82 -1.16 2.66
CA CYS A 36 7.38 -1.46 2.68
C CYS A 36 6.50 -0.19 2.76
N GLY A 37 6.87 0.78 3.58
CA GLY A 37 6.15 2.06 3.69
C GLY A 37 6.15 2.87 2.39
N LEU A 38 7.33 3.09 1.81
CA LEU A 38 7.47 3.84 0.55
C LEU A 38 6.80 3.14 -0.63
N SER A 39 6.85 1.81 -0.67
CA SER A 39 6.21 1.01 -1.72
C SER A 39 4.69 1.16 -1.67
N VAL A 40 4.09 1.10 -0.48
CA VAL A 40 2.65 1.33 -0.27
C VAL A 40 2.25 2.76 -0.63
N ILE A 41 3.02 3.77 -0.21
CA ILE A 41 2.74 5.16 -0.59
C ILE A 41 2.82 5.36 -2.11
N GLY A 42 3.80 4.74 -2.77
CA GLY A 42 3.92 4.76 -4.22
C GLY A 42 2.71 4.12 -4.92
N TYR A 43 2.21 3.00 -4.40
CA TYR A 43 0.97 2.39 -4.87
C TYR A 43 -0.23 3.33 -4.73
N VAL A 44 -0.42 3.94 -3.54
CA VAL A 44 -1.53 4.88 -3.31
C VAL A 44 -1.45 6.05 -4.29
N ALA A 45 -0.28 6.67 -4.47
CA ALA A 45 -0.09 7.79 -5.39
C ALA A 45 -0.47 7.41 -6.84
N ARG A 46 -0.10 6.19 -7.28
CA ARG A 46 -0.47 5.69 -8.62
C ARG A 46 -1.96 5.45 -8.78
N VAL A 47 -2.61 4.88 -7.76
CA VAL A 47 -4.03 4.51 -7.83
C VAL A 47 -4.95 5.71 -7.68
N THR A 48 -4.61 6.66 -6.80
CA THR A 48 -5.48 7.81 -6.52
C THR A 48 -5.11 9.05 -7.35
N GLY A 49 -3.92 9.07 -7.95
CA GLY A 49 -3.34 10.25 -8.58
C GLY A 49 -2.92 11.32 -7.57
N ALA A 50 -2.93 11.02 -6.27
CA ALA A 50 -2.51 11.96 -5.24
C ALA A 50 -0.98 12.17 -5.27
N PRO A 51 -0.49 13.40 -5.09
CA PRO A 51 0.94 13.64 -4.97
C PRO A 51 1.50 12.99 -3.70
N VAL A 52 2.72 12.45 -3.78
CA VAL A 52 3.45 11.96 -2.60
C VAL A 52 3.90 13.16 -1.76
N PRO A 53 3.63 13.17 -0.44
CA PRO A 53 4.08 14.25 0.43
C PRO A 53 5.59 14.51 0.34
N ALA A 54 5.98 15.75 0.11
CA ALA A 54 7.38 16.12 -0.13
C ALA A 54 8.32 15.75 1.03
N TRP A 55 7.80 15.78 2.27
CA TRP A 55 8.56 15.46 3.47
C TRP A 55 8.97 13.98 3.56
N LEU A 56 8.29 13.08 2.83
CA LEU A 56 8.70 11.67 2.76
C LEU A 56 10.01 11.47 2.00
N PHE A 57 10.31 12.32 1.02
CA PHE A 57 11.61 12.30 0.33
C PHE A 57 12.73 12.81 1.24
N ALA A 58 12.43 13.78 2.10
CA ALA A 58 13.36 14.26 3.13
C ALA A 58 13.58 13.24 4.27
N PHE A 59 12.67 12.27 4.43
CA PHE A 59 12.78 11.22 5.44
C PHE A 59 13.97 10.29 5.17
N GLY A 60 14.21 9.92 3.91
CA GLY A 60 15.39 9.15 3.47
C GLY A 60 15.68 7.86 4.27
N ARG A 61 16.90 7.33 4.10
CA ARG A 61 17.37 6.08 4.76
C ARG A 61 17.42 6.17 6.29
N ARG A 62 17.68 7.36 6.85
CA ARG A 62 17.78 7.59 8.30
C ARG A 62 16.41 7.69 8.98
N GLY A 63 15.41 8.26 8.31
CA GLY A 63 14.03 8.25 8.76
C GLY A 63 13.45 6.85 8.73
N ALA A 64 13.70 6.09 7.65
CA ALA A 64 13.27 4.69 7.54
C ALA A 64 13.84 3.81 8.67
N ALA A 65 15.12 3.94 9.00
CA ALA A 65 15.74 3.19 10.09
C ALA A 65 15.12 3.50 11.47
N ARG A 66 14.78 4.76 11.75
CA ARG A 66 14.11 5.15 13.01
C ARG A 66 12.68 4.65 13.13
N LEU A 67 11.98 4.51 12.01
CA LEU A 67 10.61 3.98 11.99
C LEU A 67 10.55 2.47 12.20
N ILE A 68 11.61 1.74 11.83
CA ILE A 68 11.70 0.29 12.05
C ILE A 68 11.78 -0.01 13.56
N ASP A 69 12.44 0.84 14.33
CA ASP A 69 12.63 0.62 15.78
C ASP A 69 11.45 1.11 16.65
N ASP A 70 10.55 1.94 16.10
CA ASP A 70 9.39 2.50 16.82
C ASP A 70 8.10 2.42 15.99
N GLY A 71 7.31 1.39 16.27
CA GLY A 71 6.03 1.17 15.59
C GLY A 71 5.00 2.29 15.79
N ALA A 72 5.05 3.05 16.89
CA ALA A 72 4.14 4.18 17.11
C ALA A 72 4.51 5.37 16.22
N GLN A 73 5.82 5.62 16.04
CA GLN A 73 6.28 6.61 15.06
C GLN A 73 5.93 6.20 13.63
N PHE A 74 6.00 4.90 13.31
CA PHE A 74 5.60 4.41 11.99
C PHE A 74 4.10 4.62 11.74
N GLU A 75 3.27 4.31 12.74
CA GLU A 75 1.84 4.55 12.67
C GLU A 75 1.50 6.05 12.50
N ALA A 76 2.17 6.93 13.25
CA ALA A 76 1.98 8.37 13.13
C ALA A 76 2.40 8.89 11.74
N ALA A 77 3.54 8.44 11.23
CA ALA A 77 4.03 8.81 9.90
C ALA A 77 3.09 8.33 8.78
N ALA A 78 2.62 7.07 8.86
CA ALA A 78 1.67 6.51 7.91
C ALA A 78 0.33 7.24 7.95
N SER A 79 -0.20 7.52 9.16
CA SER A 79 -1.45 8.26 9.35
C SER A 79 -1.38 9.65 8.73
N ARG A 80 -0.28 10.38 8.97
CA ARG A 80 -0.04 11.70 8.39
C ARG A 80 0.01 11.63 6.86
N ALA A 81 0.83 10.73 6.32
CA ALA A 81 1.01 10.60 4.88
C ALA A 81 -0.30 10.24 4.17
N LEU A 82 -1.03 9.24 4.66
CA LEU A 82 -2.26 8.77 4.03
C LEU A 82 -3.42 9.77 4.19
N SER A 83 -3.47 10.51 5.30
CA SER A 83 -4.40 11.63 5.46
C SER A 83 -4.12 12.78 4.48
N GLU A 84 -2.85 13.18 4.33
CA GLU A 84 -2.43 14.20 3.34
C GLU A 84 -2.74 13.76 1.89
N MET A 85 -2.74 12.44 1.62
CA MET A 85 -3.12 11.85 0.34
C MET A 85 -4.63 11.60 0.17
N GLY A 86 -5.45 12.00 1.15
CA GLY A 86 -6.92 11.90 1.10
C GLY A 86 -7.47 10.49 1.29
N CYS A 87 -6.72 9.59 1.92
CA CYS A 87 -7.16 8.23 2.22
C CYS A 87 -7.74 8.17 3.66
N PRO A 88 -9.07 8.04 3.83
CA PRO A 88 -9.66 7.98 5.17
C PRO A 88 -9.38 6.64 5.85
N GLU A 89 -9.32 6.65 7.18
CA GLU A 89 -9.20 5.44 8.00
C GLU A 89 -10.43 4.52 7.84
N THR A 90 -10.23 3.21 7.99
CA THR A 90 -11.32 2.23 7.89
C THR A 90 -11.07 0.99 8.77
N ASP A 91 -12.13 0.50 9.41
CA ASP A 91 -12.10 -0.76 10.17
C ASP A 91 -12.50 -1.98 9.32
N ALA A 92 -12.93 -1.75 8.08
CA ALA A 92 -13.37 -2.79 7.15
C ALA A 92 -12.58 -2.68 5.83
N PRO A 93 -11.28 -3.03 5.84
CA PRO A 93 -10.43 -2.93 4.65
C PRO A 93 -10.91 -3.87 3.55
N ALA A 94 -11.07 -3.31 2.35
CA ALA A 94 -11.42 -4.03 1.13
C ALA A 94 -10.17 -4.30 0.28
N HIS A 95 -10.31 -5.12 -0.76
CA HIS A 95 -9.22 -5.35 -1.72
C HIS A 95 -8.70 -4.01 -2.29
N GLY A 96 -7.38 -3.84 -2.28
CA GLY A 96 -6.70 -2.61 -2.71
C GLY A 96 -6.53 -1.55 -1.63
N ASP A 97 -7.16 -1.69 -0.47
CA ASP A 97 -6.90 -0.84 0.70
C ASP A 97 -5.51 -1.12 1.28
N VAL A 98 -5.00 -0.17 2.06
CA VAL A 98 -3.66 -0.25 2.64
C VAL A 98 -3.73 -0.28 4.15
N ALA A 99 -2.76 -0.91 4.79
CA ALA A 99 -2.75 -1.04 6.24
C ALA A 99 -1.33 -1.14 6.79
N LEU A 100 -1.19 -0.81 8.08
CA LEU A 100 -0.12 -1.31 8.91
C LEU A 100 -0.59 -2.60 9.56
N VAL A 101 0.18 -3.66 9.35
CA VAL A 101 -0.17 -5.03 9.74
C VAL A 101 0.99 -5.64 10.51
N GLU A 102 0.71 -6.24 11.65
CA GLU A 102 1.67 -7.09 12.35
C GLU A 102 1.76 -8.43 11.60
N LEU A 103 2.86 -8.63 10.88
CA LEU A 103 3.15 -9.86 10.16
C LEU A 103 4.09 -10.77 10.97
N PRO A 104 3.80 -12.08 11.07
CA PRO A 104 4.72 -13.02 11.72
C PRO A 104 6.13 -12.95 11.11
N GLY A 105 7.15 -12.77 11.96
CA GLY A 105 8.56 -12.74 11.56
C GLY A 105 9.07 -11.40 11.01
N SER A 106 8.18 -10.49 10.58
CA SER A 106 8.55 -9.16 10.05
C SER A 106 8.15 -8.00 10.97
N GLY A 107 7.20 -8.22 11.87
CA GLY A 107 6.65 -7.16 12.73
C GLY A 107 5.74 -6.20 11.97
N LEU A 108 5.66 -4.95 12.46
CA LEU A 108 4.78 -3.94 11.91
C LEU A 108 5.19 -3.54 10.49
N THR A 109 4.35 -3.88 9.52
CA THR A 109 4.66 -3.78 8.10
C THR A 109 3.55 -3.06 7.34
N ALA A 110 3.91 -2.14 6.45
CA ALA A 110 2.94 -1.54 5.53
C ALA A 110 2.58 -2.51 4.40
N CYS A 111 1.28 -2.73 4.20
CA CYS A 111 0.75 -3.74 3.30
C CYS A 111 -0.38 -3.20 2.40
N ILE A 112 -0.64 -3.90 1.29
CA ILE A 112 -1.82 -3.76 0.44
C ILE A 112 -2.74 -4.98 0.66
N ARG A 113 -4.05 -4.77 0.75
CA ARG A 113 -5.03 -5.85 0.86
C ARG A 113 -5.18 -6.56 -0.49
N ALA A 114 -4.78 -7.83 -0.55
CA ALA A 114 -4.87 -8.67 -1.74
C ALA A 114 -5.84 -9.84 -1.49
N GLY A 115 -7.15 -9.54 -1.60
CA GLY A 115 -8.21 -10.51 -1.32
C GLY A 115 -8.35 -10.75 0.18
N THR A 116 -8.09 -11.96 0.64
CA THR A 116 -8.09 -12.31 2.07
C THR A 116 -6.74 -12.12 2.76
N LEU A 117 -5.68 -11.87 1.98
CA LEU A 117 -4.30 -11.76 2.46
C LEU A 117 -3.79 -10.32 2.41
N TRP A 118 -2.68 -10.08 3.10
CA TRP A 118 -1.93 -8.84 3.06
C TRP A 118 -0.65 -9.03 2.26
N ALA A 119 -0.42 -8.12 1.32
CA ALA A 119 0.77 -8.11 0.49
C ALA A 119 1.76 -7.07 1.02
N ALA A 120 2.97 -7.52 1.36
CA ALA A 120 4.08 -6.66 1.76
C ALA A 120 5.18 -6.68 0.71
N ARG A 121 5.94 -5.59 0.65
CA ARG A 121 7.18 -5.54 -0.12
C ARG A 121 8.29 -6.25 0.64
N GLY A 122 8.70 -7.42 0.14
CA GLY A 122 9.91 -8.12 0.57
C GLY A 122 11.14 -7.68 -0.22
N ALA A 123 12.32 -8.14 0.20
CA ALA A 123 13.61 -7.74 -0.39
C ALA A 123 13.81 -8.19 -1.84
N CYS A 124 13.13 -9.25 -2.29
CA CYS A 124 13.21 -9.72 -3.68
C CYS A 124 11.85 -10.15 -4.24
N SER A 125 10.76 -9.84 -3.53
CA SER A 125 9.44 -10.37 -3.85
C SER A 125 8.34 -9.47 -3.28
N ALA A 126 7.10 -9.78 -3.66
CA ALA A 126 5.93 -9.47 -2.87
C ALA A 126 5.62 -10.69 -1.98
N GLU A 127 5.45 -10.46 -0.69
CA GLU A 127 5.11 -11.51 0.28
C GLU A 127 3.63 -11.41 0.63
N LEU A 128 2.93 -12.54 0.61
CA LEU A 128 1.51 -12.63 0.93
C LEU A 128 1.34 -13.43 2.23
N GLY A 129 0.65 -12.86 3.20
CA GLY A 129 0.40 -13.54 4.47
C GLY A 129 -0.84 -13.06 5.21
N PRO A 130 -1.35 -13.88 6.14
CA PRO A 130 -2.29 -13.39 7.15
C PRO A 130 -1.55 -12.47 8.14
N GLY A 131 -2.28 -11.55 8.77
CA GLY A 131 -1.71 -10.66 9.77
C GLY A 131 -2.76 -9.86 10.51
N THR A 132 -2.38 -9.33 11.66
CA THR A 132 -3.27 -8.52 12.51
C THR A 132 -3.18 -7.07 12.08
N VAL A 133 -4.31 -6.51 11.65
CA VAL A 133 -4.39 -5.10 11.26
C VAL A 133 -4.23 -4.24 12.50
N ARG A 134 -3.26 -3.34 12.48
CA ARG A 134 -3.09 -2.30 13.49
C ARG A 134 -3.89 -1.06 13.10
N LYS A 135 -3.81 -0.68 11.83
CA LYS A 135 -4.50 0.48 11.27
C LYS A 135 -4.66 0.33 9.76
N ALA A 136 -5.79 0.74 9.20
CA ALA A 136 -6.06 0.63 7.76
C ALA A 136 -6.69 1.88 7.19
N TRP A 137 -6.49 2.09 5.88
CA TRP A 137 -6.97 3.24 5.14
C TRP A 137 -7.58 2.81 3.80
N ARG A 138 -8.71 3.43 3.47
CA ARG A 138 -9.42 3.23 2.22
C ARG A 138 -8.67 3.91 1.08
N VAL A 139 -8.33 3.15 0.04
CA VAL A 139 -7.74 3.69 -1.19
C VAL A 139 -8.85 3.78 -2.23
N ALA A 140 -9.51 4.94 -2.30
CA ALA A 140 -10.53 5.18 -3.30
C ALA A 140 -9.87 5.38 -4.68
N CYS A 141 -10.09 4.45 -5.60
CA CYS A 141 -9.73 4.66 -7.00
C CYS A 141 -10.55 5.85 -7.54
N ARG A 142 -9.91 6.84 -8.18
CA ARG A 142 -10.65 7.81 -8.97
C ARG A 142 -11.30 7.06 -10.13
N ARG A 143 -12.62 7.22 -10.29
CA ARG A 143 -13.26 6.81 -11.55
C ARG A 143 -12.60 7.60 -12.70
N PRO A 144 -12.27 6.96 -13.83
CA PRO A 144 -11.83 7.68 -15.02
C PRO A 144 -12.90 8.66 -15.51
#